data_AF-A0A0K8QKD8-F1
#
_entry.id   AF-A0A0K8QKD8-F1
#
_cell.length_a   1.000
_cell.length_b   1.000
_cell.length_c   1.000
_cell.angle_alpha   90.00
_cell.angle_beta   90.00
_cell.angle_gamma   90.00
#
_symmetry.space_group_name_H-M   'P 1'
#
loop_
_entity.id
_entity.type
_entity.pdbx_description
1 polymer ?
#
loop_
_entity_poly.entity_id
_entity_poly.type
_entity_poly.pdbx_seq_one_letter_code
_entity_poly.pdbx_strand_id
1 'polypeptide(L)'
;MLMTTLGVGVLLQLLPGAFNALLLAGALYLGWIGIGLLRSAAAPGLAPDASTRPQGAAFRQGVLTALLNPKAYLFMLAVFPQFLRAGAGALAAQAALLWLIIAANQLCVYGGVVLLADRARGWLRDRSATGLAAVRGVGLLLIAAALLTGLEGWRRL
;
A
#
# COMPACT_ATOMS: atom_id res chain seq x y z
N MET A 1 20.43 10.42 -17.81
CA MET A 1 20.29 9.84 -16.45
C MET A 1 19.54 10.73 -15.46
N LEU A 2 19.33 12.04 -15.73
CA LEU A 2 18.54 12.93 -14.84
C LEU A 2 17.05 13.09 -15.26
N MET A 3 16.65 12.62 -16.44
CA MET A 3 15.29 12.80 -16.98
C MET A 3 14.33 11.64 -16.68
N THR A 4 14.78 10.54 -16.08
CA THR A 4 13.90 9.40 -15.71
C THR A 4 13.35 9.50 -14.29
N THR A 5 13.78 10.51 -13.52
CA THR A 5 13.23 10.85 -12.19
C THR A 5 12.02 11.79 -12.27
N LEU A 6 11.34 11.87 -13.42
CA LEU A 6 10.14 12.67 -13.69
C LEU A 6 8.88 12.05 -13.04
N GLY A 7 8.95 11.75 -11.76
CA GLY A 7 7.78 11.33 -11.00
C GLY A 7 6.84 12.51 -10.69
N VAL A 8 5.68 12.18 -10.13
CA VAL A 8 4.76 13.16 -9.51
C VAL A 8 5.50 14.12 -8.58
N GLY A 9 6.59 13.69 -7.92
CA GLY A 9 7.43 14.54 -7.07
C GLY A 9 8.07 15.74 -7.79
N VAL A 10 8.47 15.62 -9.05
CA VAL A 10 8.99 16.76 -9.84
C VAL A 10 7.84 17.68 -10.27
N LEU A 11 6.69 17.10 -10.63
CA LEU A 11 5.48 17.89 -10.94
C LEU A 11 4.99 18.68 -9.71
N LEU A 12 5.06 18.08 -8.52
CA LEU A 12 4.74 18.73 -7.25
C LEU A 12 5.78 19.77 -6.83
N GLN A 13 7.03 19.69 -7.31
CA GLN A 13 8.06 20.72 -7.13
C GLN A 13 7.87 21.91 -8.09
N LEU A 14 7.27 21.69 -9.26
CA LEU A 14 6.99 22.74 -10.24
C LEU A 14 5.80 23.62 -9.86
N LEU A 15 4.90 23.13 -9.00
CA LEU A 15 3.74 23.86 -8.50
C LEU A 15 3.94 24.26 -7.03
N PRO A 16 4.14 25.55 -6.72
CA PRO A 16 4.21 26.04 -5.35
C PRO A 16 2.96 25.61 -4.57
N GLY A 17 3.14 24.87 -3.47
CA GLY A 17 2.04 24.45 -2.60
C GLY A 17 1.27 23.19 -3.03
N ALA A 18 1.51 22.59 -4.21
CA ALA A 18 0.81 21.37 -4.62
C ALA A 18 1.13 20.18 -3.72
N PHE A 19 2.39 20.08 -3.25
CA PHE A 19 2.78 19.10 -2.26
C PHE A 19 2.00 19.25 -0.95
N ASN A 20 1.87 20.49 -0.43
CA ASN A 20 1.15 20.77 0.82
C ASN A 20 -0.35 20.50 0.66
N ALA A 21 -0.94 20.86 -0.48
CA ALA A 21 -2.34 20.55 -0.77
C ALA A 21 -2.60 19.04 -0.81
N LEU A 22 -1.73 18.27 -1.48
CA LEU A 22 -1.82 16.82 -1.52
C LEU A 22 -1.64 16.19 -0.13
N LEU A 23 -0.72 16.74 0.67
CA LEU A 23 -0.45 16.31 2.04
C LEU A 23 -1.68 16.53 2.94
N LEU A 24 -2.28 17.72 2.90
CA LEU A 24 -3.50 18.04 3.64
C LEU A 24 -4.68 17.17 3.17
N ALA A 25 -4.84 16.97 1.87
CA ALA A 25 -5.88 16.10 1.33
C ALA A 25 -5.72 14.65 1.82
N GLY A 26 -4.48 14.13 1.81
CA GLY A 26 -4.16 12.81 2.35
C GLY A 26 -4.46 12.71 3.85
N ALA A 27 -4.11 13.73 4.63
CA ALA A 27 -4.41 13.79 6.06
C ALA A 27 -5.93 13.75 6.34
N LEU A 28 -6.72 14.58 5.63
CA LEU A 28 -8.18 14.58 5.75
C LEU A 28 -8.78 13.22 5.40
N TYR A 29 -8.32 12.59 4.32
CA TYR A 29 -8.77 11.27 3.91
C TYR A 29 -8.47 10.20 4.97
N LEU A 30 -7.26 10.23 5.54
CA LEU A 30 -6.85 9.30 6.59
C LEU A 30 -7.68 9.48 7.86
N GLY A 31 -7.96 10.73 8.25
CA GLY A 31 -8.84 11.06 9.36
C GLY A 31 -10.27 10.57 9.13
N TRP A 32 -10.80 10.75 7.90
CA TRP A 32 -12.11 10.25 7.51
C TRP A 32 -12.22 8.72 7.64
N ILE A 33 -11.22 7.97 7.16
CA ILE A 33 -11.17 6.50 7.33
C ILE A 33 -11.09 6.14 8.82
N GLY A 34 -10.23 6.81 9.59
CA GLY A 34 -10.07 6.54 11.01
C GLY A 34 -11.36 6.74 11.81
N ILE A 35 -12.09 7.83 11.55
CA ILE A 35 -13.42 8.08 12.13
C ILE A 35 -14.42 7.01 11.68
N GLY A 36 -14.39 6.61 10.41
CA GLY A 36 -15.22 5.53 9.88
C GLY A 36 -15.02 4.20 10.64
N LEU A 37 -13.78 3.84 10.94
CA LEU A 37 -13.44 2.65 11.74
C LEU A 37 -13.92 2.75 13.19
N LEU A 38 -13.82 3.93 13.82
CA LEU A 38 -14.34 4.13 15.17
C LEU A 38 -15.87 4.05 15.24
N ARG A 39 -16.56 4.56 14.22
CA ARG A 39 -18.03 4.49 14.11
C ARG A 39 -18.53 3.08 13.83
N SER A 40 -17.87 2.33 12.95
CA SER A 40 -18.25 0.94 12.65
C SER A 40 -18.00 0.01 13.84
N ALA A 41 -16.94 0.26 14.61
CA ALA A 41 -16.69 -0.37 15.90
C ALA A 41 -17.78 -0.09 16.95
N ALA A 42 -18.51 1.01 16.84
CA ALA A 42 -19.56 1.37 17.81
C ALA A 42 -20.92 0.69 17.54
N ALA A 43 -21.10 0.03 16.40
CA ALA A 43 -22.33 -0.67 16.04
C ALA A 43 -22.14 -2.20 16.13
N PRO A 44 -22.53 -2.85 17.25
CA PRO A 44 -22.49 -4.30 17.35
C PRO A 44 -23.51 -4.89 16.37
N GLY A 45 -23.05 -5.71 15.41
CA GLY A 45 -23.93 -6.41 14.46
C GLY A 45 -23.79 -6.01 13.00
N LEU A 46 -23.03 -4.95 12.69
CA LEU A 46 -22.61 -4.65 11.32
C LEU A 46 -21.22 -5.24 11.06
N ALA A 47 -21.06 -6.56 11.24
CA ALA A 47 -20.10 -7.23 10.38
C ALA A 47 -20.70 -7.10 8.99
N PRO A 48 -20.09 -6.37 8.03
CA PRO A 48 -20.54 -6.48 6.66
C PRO A 48 -20.46 -7.97 6.38
N ASP A 49 -21.61 -8.57 6.08
CA ASP A 49 -21.63 -9.93 5.60
C ASP A 49 -20.60 -9.93 4.48
N ALA A 50 -19.50 -10.67 4.67
CA ALA A 50 -18.47 -10.80 3.66
C ALA A 50 -19.03 -11.72 2.58
N SER A 51 -20.24 -11.44 2.12
CA SER A 51 -20.90 -12.11 1.04
C SER A 51 -20.16 -11.73 -0.22
N THR A 52 -19.35 -12.70 -0.65
CA THR A 52 -19.32 -13.14 -2.04
C THR A 52 -18.84 -12.10 -3.06
N ARG A 53 -17.67 -11.50 -2.86
CA ARG A 53 -16.85 -11.27 -4.07
C ARG A 53 -16.30 -12.63 -4.49
N PRO A 54 -16.57 -13.11 -5.72
CA PRO A 54 -15.97 -14.34 -6.19
C PRO A 54 -14.45 -14.20 -6.09
N GLN A 55 -13.78 -15.21 -5.55
CA GLN A 55 -12.33 -15.17 -5.31
C GLN A 55 -11.55 -14.78 -6.57
N GLY A 56 -12.03 -15.21 -7.75
CA GLY A 56 -11.48 -14.82 -9.05
C GLY A 56 -11.61 -13.34 -9.40
N ALA A 57 -12.66 -12.65 -8.94
CA ALA A 57 -12.82 -11.21 -9.15
C ALA A 57 -11.84 -10.38 -8.31
N ALA A 58 -11.62 -10.78 -7.06
CA ALA A 58 -10.62 -10.17 -6.18
C ALA A 58 -9.19 -10.41 -6.71
N PHE A 59 -8.89 -11.63 -7.15
CA PHE A 59 -7.61 -11.96 -7.78
C PHE A 59 -7.39 -11.12 -9.05
N ARG A 60 -8.38 -11.06 -9.96
CA ARG A 60 -8.28 -10.26 -11.18
C ARG A 60 -8.10 -8.78 -10.88
N GLN A 61 -8.80 -8.24 -9.87
CA GLN A 61 -8.60 -6.86 -9.44
C GLN A 61 -7.17 -6.65 -8.92
N GLY A 62 -6.63 -7.57 -8.12
CA GLY A 62 -5.24 -7.53 -7.64
C GLY A 62 -4.22 -7.55 -8.79
N VAL A 63 -4.39 -8.48 -9.74
CA VAL A 63 -3.55 -8.58 -10.93
C VAL A 63 -3.62 -7.31 -11.76
N LEU A 64 -4.82 -6.81 -12.06
CA LEU A 64 -4.97 -5.57 -12.83
C LEU A 64 -4.38 -4.37 -12.09
N THR A 65 -4.56 -4.27 -10.78
CA THR A 65 -3.97 -3.17 -9.98
C THR A 65 -2.45 -3.23 -9.99
N ALA A 66 -1.87 -4.43 -9.91
CA ALA A 66 -0.42 -4.62 -10.00
C ALA A 66 0.10 -4.29 -11.41
N LEU A 67 -0.58 -4.77 -12.45
CA LEU A 67 -0.20 -4.54 -13.85
C LEU A 67 -0.40 -3.08 -14.29
N LEU A 68 -1.37 -2.38 -13.72
CA LEU A 68 -1.65 -0.97 -14.01
C LEU A 68 -0.86 -0.03 -13.10
N ASN A 69 0.11 -0.52 -12.32
CA ASN A 69 0.94 0.31 -11.46
C ASN A 69 2.16 0.84 -12.23
N PRO A 70 2.12 2.06 -12.82
CA PRO A 70 3.24 2.58 -13.62
C PRO A 70 4.52 2.73 -12.79
N LYS A 71 4.38 2.95 -11.47
CA LYS A 71 5.51 3.15 -10.56
C LYS A 71 6.39 1.91 -10.48
N ALA A 72 5.82 0.71 -10.49
CA ALA A 72 6.57 -0.54 -10.45
C ALA A 72 7.48 -0.70 -11.68
N TYR A 73 6.96 -0.41 -12.88
CA TYR A 73 7.75 -0.51 -14.11
C TYR A 73 8.86 0.54 -14.17
N LEU A 74 8.57 1.79 -13.79
CA LEU A 74 9.57 2.86 -13.76
C LEU A 74 10.70 2.54 -12.79
N PHE A 75 10.37 2.02 -11.61
CA PHE A 75 11.37 1.57 -10.65
C PHE A 75 12.21 0.42 -11.22
N MET A 76 11.56 -0.58 -11.82
CA MET A 76 12.28 -1.72 -12.38
C MET A 76 13.20 -1.31 -13.52
N LEU A 77 12.76 -0.42 -14.43
CA LEU A 77 13.61 0.10 -15.50
C LEU A 77 14.81 0.89 -14.99
N ALA A 78 14.66 1.61 -13.86
CA ALA A 78 15.75 2.37 -13.26
C ALA A 78 16.77 1.46 -12.56
N VAL A 79 16.31 0.41 -11.89
CA VAL A 79 17.11 -0.39 -10.96
C VAL A 79 17.62 -1.69 -11.57
N PHE A 80 16.80 -2.38 -12.37
CA PHE A 80 17.09 -3.70 -12.93
C PHE A 80 18.34 -3.75 -13.81
N PRO A 81 18.58 -2.81 -14.75
CA PRO A 81 19.77 -2.85 -15.60
C PRO A 81 21.09 -2.75 -14.82
N GLN A 82 21.07 -2.11 -13.64
CA GLN A 82 22.26 -1.90 -12.81
C GLN A 82 22.81 -3.20 -12.22
N PHE A 83 21.99 -4.27 -12.19
CA PHE A 83 22.39 -5.58 -11.70
C PHE A 83 22.87 -6.54 -12.79
N LEU A 84 22.75 -6.15 -14.06
CA LEU A 84 23.25 -6.95 -15.18
C LEU A 84 24.73 -6.64 -15.43
N ARG A 85 25.55 -7.68 -15.57
CA ARG A 85 26.99 -7.55 -15.83
C ARG A 85 27.33 -8.05 -17.23
N ALA A 86 27.78 -7.13 -18.08
CA ALA A 86 28.37 -7.47 -19.38
C ALA A 86 29.64 -8.31 -19.18
N GLY A 87 29.75 -9.43 -19.92
CA GLY A 87 30.90 -10.35 -19.84
C GLY A 87 30.79 -11.47 -18.79
N ALA A 88 29.78 -11.45 -17.93
CA ALA A 88 29.54 -12.50 -16.93
C ALA A 88 28.53 -13.58 -17.39
N GLY A 89 28.42 -13.80 -18.71
CA GLY A 89 27.49 -14.76 -19.33
C GLY A 89 26.29 -14.10 -20.04
N ALA A 90 25.30 -14.89 -20.42
CA ALA A 90 24.15 -14.44 -21.19
C ALA A 90 23.24 -13.51 -20.36
N LEU A 91 23.04 -12.27 -20.84
CA LEU A 91 22.21 -11.26 -20.17
C LEU A 91 20.78 -11.74 -19.92
N ALA A 92 20.20 -12.51 -20.87
CA ALA A 92 18.86 -13.07 -20.72
C ALA A 92 18.76 -14.04 -19.52
N ALA A 93 19.79 -14.86 -19.27
CA ALA A 93 19.82 -15.79 -18.15
C ALA A 93 19.94 -15.04 -16.81
N GLN A 94 20.80 -14.02 -16.75
CA GLN A 94 20.91 -13.14 -15.57
C GLN A 94 19.57 -12.44 -15.28
N ALA A 95 18.92 -11.91 -16.31
CA ALA A 95 17.62 -11.26 -16.20
C ALA A 95 16.53 -12.23 -15.70
N ALA A 96 16.47 -13.45 -16.25
CA ALA A 96 15.51 -14.47 -15.82
C ALA A 96 15.72 -14.86 -14.35
N LEU A 97 16.97 -15.03 -13.91
CA LEU A 97 17.30 -15.34 -12.53
C LEU A 97 16.89 -14.20 -11.57
N LEU A 98 17.20 -12.94 -11.91
CA LEU A 98 16.79 -11.78 -11.11
C LEU A 98 15.27 -11.68 -11.02
N TRP A 99 14.55 -11.90 -12.13
CA TRP A 99 13.10 -11.94 -12.13
C TRP A 99 12.54 -13.03 -11.21
N LEU A 100 13.15 -14.22 -11.22
CA LEU A 100 12.74 -15.32 -10.35
C LEU A 100 12.96 -14.99 -8.86
N ILE A 101 14.10 -14.39 -8.52
CA ILE A 101 14.40 -13.95 -7.15
C ILE A 101 13.35 -12.93 -6.68
N ILE A 102 13.04 -11.95 -7.53
CA ILE A 102 12.05 -10.91 -7.21
C ILE A 102 10.66 -11.55 -7.05
N ALA A 103 10.25 -12.41 -7.98
CA ALA A 103 8.96 -13.09 -7.91
C ALA A 103 8.82 -13.96 -6.65
N ALA A 104 9.85 -14.73 -6.31
CA ALA A 104 9.89 -15.56 -5.11
C ALA A 104 9.80 -14.71 -3.84
N ASN A 105 10.57 -13.61 -3.76
CA ASN A 105 10.51 -12.69 -2.63
C ASN A 105 9.11 -12.07 -2.47
N GLN A 106 8.50 -11.61 -3.56
CA GLN A 106 7.16 -11.02 -3.53
C GLN A 106 6.10 -12.04 -3.09
N LEU A 107 6.20 -13.28 -3.58
CA LEU A 107 5.30 -14.36 -3.17
C LEU A 107 5.45 -14.69 -1.69
N CYS A 108 6.69 -14.80 -1.19
CA CYS A 108 6.96 -15.08 0.22
C CYS A 108 6.43 -13.96 1.13
N VAL A 109 6.73 -12.70 0.81
CA VAL A 109 6.35 -11.56 1.65
C VAL A 109 4.83 -11.34 1.60
N TYR A 110 4.24 -11.17 0.42
CA TYR A 110 2.80 -10.91 0.32
C TYR A 110 1.95 -12.13 0.66
N GLY A 111 2.38 -13.32 0.24
CA GLY A 111 1.72 -14.57 0.62
C GLY A 111 1.75 -14.76 2.14
N GLY A 112 2.91 -14.52 2.77
CA GLY A 112 3.04 -14.55 4.23
C GLY A 112 2.10 -13.56 4.92
N VAL A 113 2.05 -12.31 4.47
CA VAL A 113 1.12 -11.29 5.01
C VAL A 113 -0.34 -11.71 4.85
N VAL A 114 -0.74 -12.29 3.70
CA VAL A 114 -2.10 -12.75 3.46
C VAL A 114 -2.46 -13.91 4.40
N LEU A 115 -1.59 -14.90 4.55
CA LEU A 115 -1.82 -16.04 5.46
C LEU A 115 -1.91 -15.59 6.93
N LEU A 116 -1.04 -14.67 7.34
CA LEU A 116 -1.08 -14.09 8.69
C LEU A 116 -2.35 -13.27 8.91
N ALA A 117 -2.76 -12.47 7.93
CA ALA A 117 -3.98 -11.67 8.01
C ALA A 117 -5.24 -12.54 8.07
N ASP A 118 -5.29 -13.64 7.33
CA ASP A 118 -6.41 -14.58 7.37
C ASP A 118 -6.49 -15.29 8.73
N ARG A 119 -5.36 -15.77 9.23
CA ARG A 119 -5.27 -16.40 10.55
C ARG A 119 -5.62 -15.43 11.68
N ALA A 120 -5.13 -14.19 11.61
CA ALA A 120 -5.46 -13.14 12.57
C ALA A 120 -6.95 -12.79 12.53
N ARG A 121 -7.55 -12.72 11.33
CA ARG A 121 -8.99 -12.47 11.16
C ARG A 121 -9.84 -13.58 11.77
N GLY A 122 -9.47 -14.85 11.57
CA GLY A 122 -10.14 -15.99 12.21
C GLY A 122 -10.08 -15.88 13.74
N TRP A 123 -8.88 -15.67 14.29
CA TRP A 123 -8.68 -15.53 15.73
C TRP A 123 -9.41 -14.33 16.36
N LEU A 124 -9.45 -13.18 15.66
CA LEU A 124 -10.15 -11.98 16.11
C LEU A 124 -11.68 -12.10 16.01
N ARG A 125 -12.20 -12.89 15.06
CA ARG A 125 -13.65 -13.17 14.95
C ARG A 125 -14.16 -13.97 16.15
N ASP A 126 -13.37 -14.92 16.63
CA ASP A 126 -13.71 -15.72 17.81
C ASP A 126 -13.67 -14.90 19.11
N ARG A 127 -12.98 -13.75 19.11
CA ARG A 127 -12.84 -12.83 20.25
C ARG A 127 -13.37 -11.44 19.90
N SER A 128 -14.68 -11.28 19.89
CA SER A 128 -15.39 -10.03 19.52
C SER A 128 -14.84 -8.77 20.22
N ALA A 129 -14.46 -8.86 21.50
CA ALA A 129 -13.86 -7.76 22.25
C ALA A 129 -12.45 -7.37 21.74
N THR A 130 -11.61 -8.35 21.38
CA THR A 130 -10.25 -8.10 20.84
C THR A 130 -10.31 -7.59 19.40
N GLY A 131 -11.20 -8.13 18.58
CA GLY A 131 -11.47 -7.60 17.24
C GLY A 131 -11.91 -6.14 17.28
N LEU A 132 -12.82 -5.81 18.20
CA LEU A 132 -13.28 -4.45 18.42
C LEU A 132 -12.16 -3.50 18.88
N ALA A 133 -11.34 -3.93 19.83
CA ALA A 133 -10.19 -3.16 20.30
C ALA A 133 -9.15 -2.91 19.19
N ALA A 134 -8.89 -3.92 18.34
CA ALA A 134 -7.97 -3.81 17.21
C ALA A 134 -8.47 -2.78 16.18
N VAL A 135 -9.77 -2.84 15.80
CA VAL A 135 -10.37 -1.86 14.87
C VAL A 135 -10.30 -0.45 15.44
N ARG A 136 -10.57 -0.27 16.73
CA ARG A 136 -10.44 1.04 17.40
C ARG A 136 -9.00 1.54 17.42
N GLY A 137 -8.04 0.65 17.71
CA GLY A 137 -6.62 0.98 17.68
C GLY A 137 -6.15 1.45 16.32
N VAL A 138 -6.54 0.76 15.24
CA VAL A 138 -6.24 1.18 13.86
C VAL A 138 -6.90 2.52 13.55
N GLY A 139 -8.16 2.73 13.93
CA GLY A 139 -8.87 4.00 13.74
C GLY A 139 -8.16 5.18 14.43
N LEU A 140 -7.76 5.00 15.69
CA LEU A 140 -7.01 6.02 16.45
C LEU A 140 -5.65 6.30 15.83
N LEU A 141 -4.94 5.27 15.36
CA LEU A 141 -3.65 5.42 14.69
C LEU A 141 -3.78 6.24 13.40
N LEU A 142 -4.81 5.99 12.60
CA LEU A 142 -5.08 6.76 11.38
C LEU A 142 -5.43 8.23 11.68
N ILE A 143 -6.20 8.49 12.74
CA ILE A 143 -6.50 9.87 13.18
C ILE A 143 -5.24 10.56 13.70
N ALA A 144 -4.42 9.87 14.49
CA ALA A 144 -3.15 10.42 14.97
C ALA A 144 -2.21 10.76 13.81
N ALA A 145 -2.08 9.86 12.83
CA ALA A 145 -1.31 10.10 11.62
C ALA A 145 -1.87 11.28 10.82
N ALA A 146 -3.19 11.40 10.69
CA ALA A 146 -3.85 12.54 10.04
C ALA A 146 -3.54 13.87 10.73
N LEU A 147 -3.64 13.92 12.06
CA LEU A 147 -3.35 15.13 12.84
C LEU A 147 -1.88 15.52 12.73
N LEU A 148 -0.95 14.58 12.90
CA LEU A 148 0.48 14.83 12.75
C LEU A 148 0.82 15.34 11.35
N THR A 149 0.30 14.67 10.32
CA THR A 149 0.51 15.07 8.92
C THR A 149 -0.08 16.45 8.63
N GLY A 150 -1.27 16.76 9.15
CA GLY A 150 -1.91 18.06 9.01
C GLY A 150 -1.15 19.18 9.72
N LEU A 151 -0.64 18.93 10.93
CA LEU A 151 0.17 19.89 11.69
C LEU A 151 1.50 20.19 11.00
N GLU A 152 2.17 19.17 10.48
CA GLU A 152 3.40 19.35 9.70
C GLU A 152 3.15 20.08 8.38
N GLY A 153 2.05 19.76 7.69
CA GLY A 153 1.65 20.45 6.46
C GLY A 153 1.33 21.93 6.69
N TRP A 154 0.63 22.24 7.79
CA TRP A 154 0.28 23.62 8.15
C TRP A 154 1.49 24.47 8.53
N ARG A 155 2.51 23.88 9.18
CA ARG A 155 3.76 24.59 9.53
C ARG A 155 4.65 24.90 8.33
N ARG A 156 4.42 24.26 7.18
CA ARG A 156 5.22 24.40 5.95
C ARG A 156 4.54 25.24 4.86
N LEU A 157 3.32 25.71 5.11
CA LEU A 157 2.59 26.68 4.30
C LEU A 157 2.94 28.10 4.77
#